data_AF-A0A084EBQ0-F1
#
_entry.id   AF-A0A084EBQ0-F1
#
_cell.length_a   1.000
_cell.length_b   1.000
_cell.length_c   1.000
_cell.angle_alpha   90.00
_cell.angle_beta   90.00
_cell.angle_gamma   90.00
#
_symmetry.space_group_name_H-M   'P 1'
#
loop_
_entity.id
_entity.type
_entity.pdbx_description
1 polymer ?
#
loop_
_entity_poly.entity_id
_entity_poly.type
_entity_poly.pdbx_seq_one_letter_code
_entity_poly.pdbx_strand_id
1 'polypeptide(L)'
;MNRLDVEAIRAQVRALDFTRGTPAEVALWREDDADARANLAIEGMDLDLAEHALFDMLREESVPPPLATAIVLKLLDHPDADPTLAISPATIG
;
A
#
# COMPACT_ATOMS: atom_id res chain seq x y z
N MET A 1 9.09 7.42 11.67
CA MET A 1 7.63 7.13 11.65
C MET A 1 7.24 6.31 12.86
N ASN A 2 6.04 6.53 13.42
CA ASN A 2 5.42 5.53 14.29
C ASN A 2 5.25 4.24 13.48
N ARG A 3 5.63 3.08 14.00
CA ARG A 3 5.56 1.83 13.22
C ARG A 3 4.10 1.56 12.88
N LEU A 4 3.78 1.40 11.60
CA LEU A 4 2.43 1.05 11.16
C LEU A 4 2.11 -0.38 11.60
N ASP A 5 0.91 -0.60 12.14
CA ASP A 5 0.39 -1.93 12.41
C ASP A 5 -0.20 -2.49 11.11
N VAL A 6 0.64 -3.22 10.37
CA VAL A 6 0.30 -3.80 9.07
C VAL A 6 -0.89 -4.75 9.16
N GLU A 7 -1.05 -5.47 10.26
CA GLU A 7 -2.17 -6.43 10.42
C GLU A 7 -3.49 -5.70 10.71
N ALA A 8 -3.46 -4.64 11.52
CA ALA A 8 -4.62 -3.78 11.72
C ALA A 8 -5.02 -3.08 10.41
N ILE A 9 -4.05 -2.64 9.60
CA ILE A 9 -4.31 -2.04 8.29
C ILE A 9 -4.84 -3.10 7.32
N ARG A 10 -4.29 -4.31 7.31
CA ARG A 10 -4.78 -5.44 6.48
C ARG A 10 -6.26 -5.72 6.75
N ALA A 11 -6.69 -5.69 8.01
CA ALA A 11 -8.10 -5.87 8.37
C ALA A 11 -8.99 -4.76 7.78
N GLN A 12 -8.54 -3.50 7.83
CA GLN A 12 -9.25 -2.38 7.22
C GLN A 12 -9.32 -2.51 5.70
N VAL A 13 -8.20 -2.86 5.04
CA VAL A 13 -8.15 -3.10 3.58
C VAL A 13 -9.13 -4.18 3.19
N ARG A 14 -9.22 -5.29 3.93
CA ARG A 14 -10.19 -6.36 3.67
C ARG A 14 -11.65 -5.93 3.81
N ALA A 15 -11.92 -4.89 4.59
CA ALA A 15 -13.25 -4.34 4.78
C ALA A 15 -13.64 -3.27 3.74
N LEU A 16 -12.68 -2.77 2.93
CA LEU A 16 -12.96 -1.83 1.86
C LEU A 16 -13.72 -2.51 0.72
N ASP A 17 -14.68 -1.78 0.14
CA ASP A 17 -15.43 -2.24 -1.02
C ASP A 17 -14.65 -1.87 -2.31
N PHE A 18 -13.91 -2.84 -2.84
CA PHE A 18 -13.21 -2.72 -4.11
C PHE A 18 -13.09 -4.06 -4.81
N THR A 19 -12.94 -4.01 -6.14
CA THR A 19 -12.66 -5.19 -6.95
C THR A 19 -11.18 -5.54 -6.85
N ARG A 20 -10.89 -6.71 -6.26
CA ARG A 20 -9.54 -7.28 -6.23
C ARG A 20 -9.09 -7.65 -7.64
N GLY A 21 -7.81 -7.43 -7.92
CA GLY A 21 -7.21 -7.83 -9.19
C GLY A 21 -7.31 -9.33 -9.43
N THR A 22 -7.47 -9.70 -10.70
CA THR A 22 -7.34 -11.10 -11.11
C THR A 22 -5.88 -11.57 -10.97
N PRO A 23 -5.61 -12.88 -10.91
CA PRO A 23 -4.23 -13.39 -10.82
C PRO A 23 -3.32 -12.90 -11.96
N ALA A 24 -3.87 -12.69 -13.16
CA ALA A 24 -3.13 -12.18 -14.31
C ALA A 24 -2.77 -10.70 -14.15
N GLU A 25 -3.71 -9.88 -13.69
CA GLU A 25 -3.46 -8.46 -13.40
C GLU A 25 -2.48 -8.30 -12.25
N VAL A 26 -2.63 -9.10 -11.19
CA VAL A 26 -1.70 -9.10 -10.06
C VAL A 26 -0.29 -9.44 -10.55
N ALA A 27 -0.12 -10.45 -11.41
CA ALA A 27 1.20 -10.79 -11.96
C ALA A 27 1.83 -9.61 -12.71
N LEU A 28 1.06 -8.91 -13.56
CA LEU A 28 1.52 -7.72 -14.26
C LEU A 28 1.94 -6.61 -13.28
N TRP A 29 1.11 -6.33 -12.28
CA TRP A 29 1.42 -5.32 -11.27
C TRP A 29 2.65 -5.67 -10.43
N ARG A 30 2.93 -6.96 -10.21
CA ARG A 30 4.14 -7.38 -9.48
C ARG A 30 5.41 -7.03 -10.24
N GLU A 31 5.40 -7.19 -11.56
CA GLU A 31 6.54 -6.87 -12.41
C GLU A 31 6.76 -5.35 -12.43
N ASP A 32 5.70 -4.57 -12.67
CA ASP A 32 5.78 -3.10 -12.69
C ASP A 32 6.20 -2.51 -11.32
N ASP A 33 5.72 -3.07 -10.20
CA ASP A 33 6.09 -2.64 -8.85
C ASP A 33 7.56 -2.96 -8.53
N ALA A 34 8.07 -4.13 -8.94
CA ALA A 34 9.47 -4.48 -8.74
C ALA A 34 10.40 -3.52 -9.49
N ASP A 35 10.07 -3.20 -10.73
CA ASP A 35 10.83 -2.22 -11.53
C ASP A 35 10.73 -0.81 -10.93
N ALA A 36 9.54 -0.39 -10.48
CA ALA A 36 9.36 0.90 -9.81
C ALA A 36 10.19 1.00 -8.52
N ARG A 37 10.19 -0.03 -7.67
CA ARG A 37 11.00 -0.06 -6.44
C ARG A 37 12.50 -0.05 -6.73
N ALA A 38 12.94 -0.77 -7.76
CA ALA A 38 14.33 -0.75 -8.19
C ALA A 38 14.76 0.67 -8.63
N ASN A 39 13.90 1.36 -9.38
CA ASN A 39 14.14 2.75 -9.78
C ASN A 39 14.21 3.70 -8.57
N LEU A 40 13.28 3.59 -7.62
CA LEU A 40 13.26 4.40 -6.39
C LEU A 40 14.54 4.20 -5.56
N ALA A 41 15.01 2.95 -5.42
CA ALA A 41 16.25 2.66 -4.72
C ALA A 41 17.47 3.27 -5.41
N ILE A 42 17.52 3.28 -6.75
CA ILE A 42 18.57 3.95 -7.53
C ILE A 42 18.52 5.47 -7.31
N GLU A 43 17.33 6.05 -7.19
CA GLU A 43 17.13 7.48 -6.91
C GLU A 43 17.39 7.86 -5.43
N GLY A 44 17.77 6.89 -4.58
CA GLY A 44 18.04 7.12 -3.16
C GLY A 44 16.78 7.31 -2.31
N MET A 45 15.62 6.91 -2.84
CA MET A 45 14.31 6.92 -2.18
C MET A 45 13.88 5.48 -1.84
N ASP A 46 14.82 4.70 -1.31
CA ASP A 46 14.54 3.33 -0.90
C ASP A 46 13.52 3.31 0.24
N LEU A 47 12.66 2.30 0.22
CA LEU A 47 11.61 2.14 1.22
C LEU A 47 12.20 1.54 2.49
N ASP A 48 11.71 1.98 3.65
CA ASP A 48 12.05 1.32 4.90
C ASP A 48 11.37 -0.06 5.04
N LEU A 49 11.78 -0.83 6.05
CA LEU A 49 11.24 -2.17 6.28
C LEU A 49 9.72 -2.19 6.53
N ALA A 50 9.17 -1.14 7.15
CA ALA A 50 7.75 -1.04 7.43
C ALA A 50 6.96 -0.66 6.16
N GLU A 51 7.52 0.21 5.33
CA GLU A 51 6.97 0.57 4.02
C GLU A 51 6.96 -0.65 3.09
N HIS A 52 8.06 -1.41 3.01
CA HIS A 52 8.08 -2.68 2.28
C HIS A 52 6.99 -3.65 2.75
N ALA A 53 6.83 -3.82 4.06
CA ALA A 53 5.81 -4.70 4.62
C ALA A 53 4.38 -4.23 4.29
N LEU A 54 4.14 -2.92 4.28
CA LEU A 54 2.85 -2.34 3.88
C LEU A 54 2.55 -2.63 2.40
N PHE A 55 3.49 -2.33 1.49
CA PHE A 55 3.27 -2.58 0.07
C PHE A 55 3.13 -4.07 -0.26
N ASP A 56 3.90 -4.93 0.39
CA ASP A 56 3.76 -6.38 0.23
C ASP A 56 2.39 -6.89 0.71
N MET A 57 1.88 -6.36 1.81
CA MET A 57 0.53 -6.69 2.29
C MET A 57 -0.56 -6.23 1.30
N LEU A 58 -0.49 -5.00 0.78
CA LEU A 58 -1.45 -4.51 -0.22
C LEU A 58 -1.46 -5.40 -1.48
N ARG A 59 -0.29 -5.87 -1.88
CA ARG A 59 -0.10 -6.79 -3.01
C ARG A 59 -0.66 -8.19 -2.73
N GLU A 60 -0.47 -8.73 -1.54
CA GLU A 60 -1.09 -9.99 -1.10
C GLU A 60 -2.61 -9.91 -1.14
N GLU A 61 -3.16 -8.75 -0.77
CA GLU A 61 -4.59 -8.47 -0.83
C GLU A 61 -5.09 -8.16 -2.25
N SER A 62 -4.23 -8.24 -3.27
CA SER A 62 -4.58 -7.97 -4.68
C SER A 62 -5.22 -6.60 -4.87
N VAL A 63 -4.75 -5.61 -4.10
CA VAL A 63 -5.19 -4.23 -4.17
C VAL A 63 -4.73 -3.61 -5.50
N PRO A 64 -5.63 -3.00 -6.30
CA PRO A 64 -5.25 -2.32 -7.52
C PRO A 64 -4.25 -1.18 -7.25
N PRO A 65 -3.27 -0.92 -8.13
CA PRO A 65 -2.25 0.12 -7.90
C PRO A 65 -2.82 1.51 -7.55
N PRO A 66 -3.88 2.02 -8.22
CA PRO A 66 -4.47 3.31 -7.85
C PRO A 66 -5.01 3.35 -6.41
N LEU A 67 -5.60 2.24 -5.95
CA LEU A 67 -6.12 2.13 -4.59
C LEU A 67 -4.98 1.98 -3.57
N ALA A 68 -3.92 1.27 -3.91
CA ALA A 68 -2.73 1.17 -3.06
C ALA A 68 -2.11 2.55 -2.80
N THR A 69 -1.98 3.38 -3.85
CA THR A 69 -1.55 4.79 -3.70
C THR A 69 -2.51 5.58 -2.80
N ALA A 70 -3.82 5.48 -3.01
CA ALA A 70 -4.80 6.20 -2.20
C ALA A 70 -4.74 5.80 -0.71
N ILE A 71 -4.54 4.51 -0.42
CA ILE A 71 -4.33 3.99 0.93
C ILE A 71 -3.07 4.58 1.54
N VAL A 72 -1.93 4.57 0.84
CA VAL A 72 -0.67 5.12 1.35
C VAL A 72 -0.81 6.62 1.64
N LEU A 73 -1.38 7.39 0.71
CA LEU A 73 -1.64 8.82 0.91
C LEU A 73 -2.48 9.08 2.16
N LYS A 74 -3.53 8.29 2.38
CA LYS A 74 -4.39 8.39 3.55
C LYS A 74 -3.68 8.04 4.85
N LEU A 75 -2.86 7.00 4.85
CA LEU A 75 -2.08 6.58 6.03
C LEU A 75 -0.99 7.60 6.41
N LEU A 76 -0.49 8.35 5.43
CA LEU A 76 0.50 9.42 5.62
C LEU A 76 -0.13 10.79 5.90
N ASP A 77 -1.46 10.88 5.98
CA ASP A 77 -2.21 12.15 6.10
C ASP A 77 -1.81 13.17 5.01
N HIS A 78 -1.58 12.68 3.79
CA HIS A 78 -1.16 13.52 2.66
C HIS A 78 -2.31 14.45 2.24
N PRO A 79 -2.04 15.71 1.83
CA PRO A 79 -3.09 16.65 1.39
C PRO A 79 -3.93 16.14 0.21
N ASP A 80 -3.35 15.32 -0.67
CA ASP A 80 -4.04 14.70 -1.81
C ASP A 80 -4.79 13.40 -1.45
N ALA A 81 -4.79 12.99 -0.18
CA ALA A 81 -5.52 11.81 0.24
C ALA A 81 -7.02 12.01 0.09
N ASP A 82 -7.71 10.96 -0.38
CA ASP A 82 -9.17 10.96 -0.37
C ASP A 82 -9.67 10.96 1.09
N PRO A 83 -10.37 12.02 1.53
CA PRO A 83 -10.86 12.10 2.90
C PRO A 83 -11.94 11.05 3.18
N THR A 84 -12.64 10.57 2.15
CA THR A 84 -13.75 9.61 2.24
C THR A 84 -13.30 8.15 2.28
N LEU A 85 -12.02 7.87 1.98
CA LEU A 85 -11.48 6.53 2.06
C LEU A 85 -11.54 6.01 3.51
N ALA A 86 -12.28 4.93 3.71
CA ALA A 86 -12.56 4.33 5.02
C ALA A 86 -11.37 3.53 5.57
N ILE A 87 -10.18 4.15 5.60
CA ILE A 87 -8.97 3.61 6.20
C ILE A 87 -8.32 4.68 7.07
N SER A 88 -7.73 4.27 8.18
CA SER A 88 -7.07 5.15 9.14
C SER A 88 -5.70 4.60 9.54
N PRO A 89 -4.74 5.48 9.87
CA PRO A 89 -3.44 5.05 10.41
C PRO A 89 -3.64 4.20 11.66
N ALA A 90 -3.05 3.01 11.68
CA ALA A 90 -2.92 2.18 12.87
C ALA A 90 -1.43 2.05 13.19
N THR A 91 -1.06 2.26 14.45
CA THR A 91 0.35 2.27 14.87
C THR A 91 0.55 1.30 16.02
N ILE A 92 1.63 0.53 15.96
CA ILE A 92 2.09 -0.29 17.09
C ILE A 92 2.76 0.64 18.11
N GLY A 93 2.18 0.71 19.31
CA GLY A 93 2.66 1.53 20.44
C GLY A 93 3.78 0.88 21.24
#